data_AF-A0A1L3ZSC9-F1
#
_entry.id   AF-A0A1L3ZSC9-F1
#
_cell.length_a   1.000
_cell.length_b   1.000
_cell.length_c   1.000
_cell.angle_alpha   90.00
_cell.angle_beta   90.00
_cell.angle_gamma   90.00
#
_symmetry.space_group_name_H-M   'P 1'
#
loop_
_entity.id
_entity.type
_entity.pdbx_description
1 polymer ?
#
loop_
_entity_poly.entity_id
_entity_poly.type
_entity_poly.pdbx_seq_one_letter_code
_entity_poly.pdbx_strand_id
1 'polypeptide(L)'
;MTLLPWDDPRIQRALGHADRKPTVFDGPDTDFLSRLPKAPPTRSTNPFAKENRSDTLLAIGSGMMRGGNFGESLANAADTILSRRQDLRKANVRQSTLGGPDDAFEITVDPETGERSYTPVQAFQNYLEEQKASKNQPKADDVIKQRGAVMGSILQAPKEQRATLYERVVSDPQFAALGLPPTWDEGIATTYRDRAISPADQLKIDILRQRAEDSRIDDERDYQIQSQKLNAPPSTRRSRINPNNADLSYLLGQ
;
A
#
# COMPACT_ATOMS: atom_id res chain seq x y z
N MET A 1 31.67 11.06 22.21
CA MET A 1 30.38 10.63 21.65
C MET A 1 30.25 11.19 20.26
N THR A 2 30.66 10.43 19.26
CA THR A 2 30.59 10.78 17.84
C THR A 2 29.29 10.20 17.29
N LEU A 3 28.38 11.08 16.86
CA LEU A 3 27.13 10.72 16.19
C LEU A 3 27.44 9.95 14.91
N LEU A 4 26.79 8.80 14.75
CA LEU A 4 26.96 7.95 13.58
C LEU A 4 26.16 8.52 12.39
N PRO A 5 26.60 8.29 11.14
CA PRO A 5 26.03 8.92 9.93
C PRO A 5 24.60 8.47 9.56
N TRP A 6 23.97 7.57 10.31
CA TRP A 6 22.59 7.11 10.08
C TRP A 6 21.52 7.96 10.79
N ASP A 7 21.92 8.90 11.64
CA ASP A 7 21.00 9.82 12.33
C ASP A 7 20.66 11.08 11.50
N ASP A 8 21.02 11.14 10.21
CA ASP A 8 20.69 12.29 9.37
C ASP A 8 19.19 12.29 8.98
N PRO A 9 18.38 13.26 9.46
CA PRO A 9 16.95 13.36 9.14
C PRO A 9 16.66 13.62 7.64
N ARG A 10 17.69 13.90 6.83
CA ARG A 10 17.57 14.03 5.38
C ARG A 10 17.45 12.66 4.69
N ILE A 11 18.08 11.62 5.23
CA ILE A 11 18.00 10.25 4.70
C ILE A 11 16.61 9.65 5.01
N GLN A 12 16.04 10.00 6.16
CA GLN A 12 14.69 9.55 6.55
C GLN A 12 13.59 10.13 5.65
N ARG A 13 13.78 11.31 5.04
CA ARG A 13 12.80 11.90 4.09
C ARG A 13 12.81 11.27 2.71
N ALA A 14 13.92 10.64 2.28
CA ALA A 14 14.00 9.97 0.99
C ALA A 14 13.25 8.62 0.97
N LEU A 15 12.93 8.06 2.15
CA LEU A 15 12.09 6.88 2.33
C LEU A 15 10.61 7.25 2.57
N GLY A 16 10.22 8.47 2.16
CA GLY A 16 8.84 8.95 2.21
C GLY A 16 7.90 8.02 1.45
N HIS A 17 7.39 7.03 2.18
CA HIS A 17 6.25 6.23 1.82
C HIS A 17 5.17 7.20 1.36
N ALA A 18 4.82 7.11 0.08
CA ALA A 18 3.61 7.69 -0.43
C ALA A 18 2.48 7.22 0.48
N ASP A 19 1.93 8.17 1.23
CA ASP A 19 0.84 8.02 2.19
C ASP A 19 -0.49 7.77 1.43
N ARG A 20 -0.46 6.83 0.48
CA ARG A 20 -1.64 6.23 -0.10
C ARG A 20 -2.09 5.21 0.92
N LYS A 21 -2.88 5.68 1.89
CA LYS A 21 -3.76 4.80 2.67
C LYS A 21 -4.41 3.84 1.67
N PRO A 22 -4.20 2.51 1.76
CA PRO A 22 -5.03 1.61 1.00
C PRO A 22 -6.45 1.93 1.43
N THR A 23 -7.30 2.28 0.46
CA THR A 23 -8.74 2.31 0.67
C THR A 23 -9.13 0.88 1.05
N VAL A 24 -9.06 0.60 2.35
CA VAL A 24 -9.72 -0.54 2.96
C VAL A 24 -11.17 -0.36 2.54
N PHE A 25 -11.70 -1.37 1.86
CA PHE A 25 -13.11 -1.46 1.58
C PHE A 25 -13.80 -1.58 2.94
N ASP A 26 -14.12 -0.44 3.53
CA ASP A 26 -15.16 -0.34 4.55
C ASP A 26 -16.42 -0.82 3.85
N GLY A 27 -17.10 -1.81 4.41
CA GLY A 27 -18.28 -2.43 3.82
C GLY A 27 -19.36 -1.40 3.43
N PRO A 28 -20.48 -1.85 2.82
CA PRO A 28 -21.52 -0.92 2.38
C PRO A 28 -21.93 0.02 3.53
N ASP A 29 -21.78 1.33 3.31
CA ASP A 29 -22.15 2.37 4.27
C ASP A 29 -23.53 2.06 4.86
N THR A 30 -23.70 2.22 6.17
CA THR A 30 -25.00 2.04 6.86
C THR A 30 -26.11 2.90 6.23
N ASP A 31 -25.73 4.03 5.63
CA ASP A 31 -26.60 4.92 4.86
C ASP A 31 -27.07 4.32 3.52
N PHE A 32 -26.29 3.44 2.90
CA PHE A 32 -26.71 2.69 1.72
C PHE A 32 -27.72 1.60 2.11
N LEU A 33 -27.50 0.92 3.24
CA LEU A 33 -28.40 -0.13 3.73
C LEU A 33 -29.79 0.39 4.09
N SER A 34 -29.91 1.61 4.61
CA SER A 34 -31.20 2.24 4.93
C SER A 34 -32.01 2.71 3.72
N ARG A 35 -31.38 2.81 2.54
CA ARG A 35 -32.02 3.23 1.27
C ARG A 35 -32.53 2.05 0.45
N LEU A 36 -32.28 0.82 0.87
CA LEU A 36 -32.80 -0.36 0.19
C LEU A 36 -34.32 -0.46 0.39
N PRO A 37 -35.09 -0.82 -0.67
CA PRO A 37 -36.53 -0.99 -0.56
C PRO A 37 -36.86 -2.07 0.48
N LYS A 38 -37.79 -1.74 1.39
CA LYS A 38 -38.24 -2.63 2.46
C LYS A 38 -38.79 -3.92 1.84
N ALA A 39 -38.37 -5.07 2.39
CA ALA A 39 -38.81 -6.37 1.91
C ALA A 39 -40.35 -6.51 2.01
N PRO A 40 -40.98 -7.25 1.08
CA PRO A 40 -42.42 -7.51 1.12
C PRO A 40 -42.83 -8.28 2.39
N PRO A 41 -44.08 -8.11 2.88
CA PRO A 41 -44.56 -8.74 4.12
C PRO A 41 -44.54 -10.28 4.03
N THR A 42 -44.13 -10.93 5.13
CA THR A 42 -43.82 -12.36 5.20
C THR A 42 -45.03 -13.28 5.40
N ARG A 43 -44.88 -14.56 5.02
CA ARG A 43 -45.83 -15.65 5.30
C ARG A 43 -45.31 -16.53 6.44
N SER A 44 -46.14 -16.83 7.42
CA SER A 44 -45.83 -17.63 8.61
C SER A 44 -45.42 -19.08 8.29
N THR A 45 -44.57 -19.68 9.14
CA THR A 45 -44.20 -21.11 9.11
C THR A 45 -45.30 -22.04 9.62
N ASN A 46 -46.33 -21.49 10.29
CA ASN A 46 -47.39 -22.29 10.87
C ASN A 46 -48.44 -22.64 9.77
N PRO A 47 -48.73 -23.92 9.52
CA PRO A 47 -49.73 -24.32 8.53
C PRO A 47 -51.14 -23.80 8.87
N PHE A 48 -51.42 -23.50 10.13
CA PHE A 48 -52.70 -22.94 10.58
C PHE A 48 -52.68 -21.42 10.78
N ALA A 49 -51.59 -20.73 10.40
CA ALA A 49 -51.55 -19.27 10.40
C ALA A 49 -52.57 -18.68 9.42
N LYS A 50 -52.97 -17.43 9.64
CA LYS A 50 -54.02 -16.75 8.86
C LYS A 50 -53.76 -16.80 7.35
N GLU A 51 -52.49 -16.71 6.93
CA GLU A 51 -52.13 -16.75 5.50
C GLU A 51 -52.14 -18.16 4.87
N ASN A 52 -51.91 -19.22 5.67
CA ASN A 52 -51.76 -20.59 5.17
C ASN A 52 -52.95 -21.50 5.50
N ARG A 53 -53.87 -21.03 6.36
CA ARG A 53 -54.98 -21.82 6.88
C ARG A 53 -55.94 -22.25 5.77
N SER A 54 -56.24 -21.38 4.80
CA SER A 54 -57.11 -21.73 3.66
C SER A 54 -56.54 -22.89 2.86
N ASP A 55 -55.26 -22.80 2.51
CA ASP A 55 -54.59 -23.81 1.69
C ASP A 55 -54.41 -25.12 2.44
N THR A 56 -54.10 -25.05 3.74
CA THR A 56 -53.96 -26.25 4.58
C THR A 56 -55.30 -26.95 4.76
N LEU A 57 -56.39 -26.21 4.96
CA LEU A 57 -57.74 -26.81 5.04
C LEU A 57 -58.19 -27.39 3.69
N LEU A 58 -57.87 -26.73 2.58
CA LEU A 58 -58.14 -27.24 1.25
C LEU A 58 -57.35 -28.54 0.97
N ALA A 59 -56.09 -28.60 1.40
CA ALA A 59 -55.23 -29.78 1.26
C ALA A 59 -55.69 -30.95 2.17
N ILE A 60 -56.15 -30.65 3.39
CA ILE A 60 -56.78 -31.65 4.26
C ILE A 60 -58.07 -32.18 3.62
N GLY A 61 -58.91 -31.28 3.10
CA GLY A 61 -60.15 -31.64 2.41
C GLY A 61 -59.92 -32.52 1.19
N SER A 62 -58.90 -32.20 0.37
CA SER A 62 -58.55 -33.02 -0.80
C SER A 62 -57.96 -34.38 -0.42
N GLY A 63 -57.15 -34.45 0.65
CA GLY A 63 -56.65 -35.71 1.20
C GLY A 63 -57.78 -36.60 1.74
N MET A 64 -58.79 -36.01 2.38
CA MET A 64 -59.95 -36.75 2.89
C MET A 64 -60.84 -37.31 1.78
N MET A 65 -61.02 -36.58 0.67
CA MET A 65 -61.84 -37.04 -0.46
C MET A 65 -61.15 -38.12 -1.33
N ARG A 66 -59.85 -38.36 -1.13
CA ARG A 66 -59.06 -39.28 -1.97
C ARG A 66 -59.10 -40.74 -1.50
N GLY A 67 -59.49 -41.01 -0.26
CA GLY A 67 -59.56 -42.36 0.30
C GLY A 67 -60.92 -43.03 0.06
N GLY A 68 -60.91 -44.33 -0.20
CA GLY A 68 -62.15 -45.12 -0.32
C GLY A 68 -62.83 -45.40 1.03
N ASN A 69 -62.08 -45.27 2.14
CA ASN A 69 -62.51 -45.52 3.51
C ASN A 69 -62.04 -44.40 4.46
N PHE A 70 -62.80 -44.13 5.53
CA PHE A 70 -62.51 -43.05 6.49
C PHE A 70 -61.10 -43.11 7.12
N GLY A 71 -60.60 -44.31 7.44
CA GLY A 71 -59.26 -44.48 8.00
C GLY A 71 -58.14 -44.11 7.01
N GLU A 72 -58.35 -44.41 5.72
CA GLU A 72 -57.43 -44.08 4.64
C GLU A 72 -57.46 -42.58 4.32
N SER A 73 -58.65 -41.97 4.33
CA SER A 73 -58.85 -40.53 4.23
C SER A 73 -58.12 -39.74 5.32
N LEU A 74 -58.10 -40.25 6.54
CA LEU A 74 -57.44 -39.61 7.68
C LEU A 74 -55.91 -39.77 7.64
N ALA A 75 -55.43 -40.93 7.20
CA ALA A 75 -54.00 -41.16 6.93
C ALA A 75 -53.47 -40.24 5.81
N ASN A 76 -54.19 -40.15 4.69
CA ASN A 76 -53.84 -39.26 3.58
C ASN A 76 -53.84 -37.78 3.98
N ALA A 77 -54.80 -37.36 4.81
CA ALA A 77 -54.82 -36.00 5.35
C ALA A 77 -53.62 -35.72 6.27
N ALA A 78 -53.24 -36.67 7.12
CA ALA A 78 -52.07 -36.54 7.99
C ALA A 78 -50.76 -36.39 7.19
N ASP A 79 -50.58 -37.20 6.15
CA ASP A 79 -49.41 -37.12 5.24
C ASP A 79 -49.35 -35.78 4.49
N THR A 80 -50.50 -35.22 4.14
CA THR A 80 -50.60 -33.92 3.48
C THR A 80 -50.21 -32.77 4.43
N ILE A 81 -50.58 -32.86 5.71
CA ILE A 81 -50.15 -31.88 6.74
C ILE A 81 -48.64 -31.98 6.99
N LEU A 82 -48.10 -33.20 7.04
CA LEU A 82 -46.67 -33.46 7.25
C LEU A 82 -45.82 -32.93 6.09
N SER A 83 -46.20 -33.21 4.84
CA SER A 83 -45.51 -32.68 3.66
C SER A 83 -45.56 -31.15 3.62
N ARG A 84 -46.72 -30.54 3.88
CA ARG A 84 -46.87 -29.08 3.95
C ARG A 84 -45.95 -28.44 5.01
N ARG A 85 -45.77 -29.08 6.17
CA ARG A 85 -44.81 -28.62 7.19
C ARG A 85 -43.37 -28.72 6.72
N GLN A 86 -43.00 -29.78 6.01
CA GLN A 86 -41.65 -29.92 5.45
C GLN A 86 -41.37 -28.86 4.39
N ASP A 87 -42.35 -28.56 3.54
CA ASP A 87 -42.22 -27.53 2.50
C ASP A 87 -42.10 -26.12 3.11
N LEU A 88 -42.92 -25.80 4.13
CA LEU A 88 -42.81 -24.54 4.87
C LEU A 88 -41.48 -24.38 5.60
N ARG A 89 -40.89 -25.49 6.09
CA ARG A 89 -39.55 -25.49 6.69
C ARG A 89 -38.47 -25.26 5.65
N LYS A 90 -38.54 -25.95 4.50
CA LYS A 90 -37.59 -25.77 3.39
C LYS A 90 -37.64 -24.34 2.83
N ALA A 91 -38.83 -23.76 2.73
CA ALA A 91 -39.01 -22.37 2.30
C ALA A 91 -38.45 -21.34 3.30
N ASN A 92 -38.33 -21.69 4.59
CA ASN A 92 -37.76 -20.85 5.64
C ASN A 92 -36.31 -21.21 5.99
N VAL A 93 -35.63 -22.08 5.24
CA VAL A 93 -34.18 -22.23 5.40
C VAL A 93 -33.54 -20.93 4.96
N ARG A 94 -32.73 -20.33 5.84
CA ARG A 94 -31.96 -19.11 5.56
C ARG A 94 -31.29 -19.25 4.20
N GLN A 95 -31.72 -18.41 3.25
CA GLN A 95 -31.10 -18.36 1.94
C GLN A 95 -29.85 -17.51 2.11
N SER A 96 -28.68 -18.16 2.13
CA SER A 96 -27.43 -17.45 2.00
C SER A 96 -26.99 -17.47 0.53
N THR A 97 -26.68 -16.28 0.02
CA THR A 97 -26.15 -16.10 -1.32
C THR A 97 -24.84 -15.34 -1.23
N LEU A 98 -23.85 -15.77 -2.01
CA LEU A 98 -22.61 -15.03 -2.15
C LEU A 98 -22.85 -13.80 -3.02
N GLY A 99 -22.22 -12.69 -2.66
CA GLY A 99 -22.37 -11.42 -3.36
C GLY A 99 -21.12 -10.54 -3.28
N GLY A 100 -21.08 -9.55 -4.16
CA GLY A 100 -20.00 -8.58 -4.27
C GLY A 100 -18.98 -8.90 -5.37
N PRO A 101 -17.97 -8.03 -5.55
CA PRO A 101 -16.80 -8.33 -6.37
C PRO A 101 -16.07 -9.52 -5.75
N ASP A 102 -15.79 -10.56 -6.55
CA ASP A 102 -15.11 -11.79 -6.13
C ASP A 102 -15.78 -12.53 -4.95
N ASP A 103 -17.12 -12.43 -4.81
CA ASP A 103 -17.88 -13.11 -3.74
C ASP A 103 -17.40 -12.75 -2.31
N ALA A 104 -16.98 -11.50 -2.12
CA ALA A 104 -16.34 -11.03 -0.88
C ALA A 104 -17.26 -11.05 0.37
N PHE A 105 -18.60 -11.11 0.21
CA PHE A 105 -19.53 -11.17 1.32
C PHE A 105 -20.66 -12.18 1.11
N GLU A 106 -21.07 -12.82 2.20
CA GLU A 106 -22.26 -13.65 2.29
C GLU A 106 -23.45 -12.78 2.68
N ILE A 107 -24.48 -12.80 1.85
CA ILE A 107 -25.77 -12.16 2.11
C ILE A 107 -26.66 -13.22 2.73
N THR A 108 -26.94 -13.12 4.02
CA THR A 108 -27.94 -13.98 4.67
C THR A 108 -29.25 -13.23 4.75
N VAL A 109 -30.31 -13.82 4.20
CA VAL A 109 -31.67 -13.29 4.35
C VAL A 109 -32.33 -13.99 5.53
N ASP A 110 -32.71 -13.22 6.54
CA ASP A 110 -33.54 -13.73 7.63
C ASP A 110 -34.94 -14.06 7.06
N PRO A 111 -35.37 -15.33 7.13
CA PRO A 111 -36.66 -15.75 6.59
C PRO A 111 -37.86 -15.12 7.32
N GLU A 112 -37.72 -14.71 8.57
CA GLU A 112 -38.84 -14.17 9.36
C GLU A 112 -39.04 -12.66 9.14
N THR A 113 -37.93 -11.91 9.07
CA THR A 113 -37.94 -10.44 8.97
C THR A 113 -37.70 -9.95 7.55
N GLY A 114 -37.15 -10.79 6.66
CA GLY A 114 -36.68 -10.39 5.34
C GLY A 114 -35.46 -9.47 5.39
N GLU A 115 -34.89 -9.23 6.56
CA GLU A 115 -33.69 -8.43 6.73
C GLU A 115 -32.49 -9.16 6.13
N ARG A 116 -31.63 -8.40 5.45
CA ARG A 116 -30.40 -8.90 4.86
C ARG A 116 -29.24 -8.54 5.76
N SER A 117 -28.54 -9.55 6.28
CA SER A 117 -27.25 -9.35 6.93
C SER A 117 -26.12 -9.65 5.95
N TYR A 118 -25.06 -8.84 6.03
CA TYR A 118 -23.89 -8.95 5.16
C TYR A 118 -22.72 -9.35 6.04
N THR A 119 -22.19 -10.55 5.82
CA THR A 119 -21.05 -11.07 6.59
C THR A 119 -19.86 -11.24 5.65
N PRO A 120 -18.68 -10.69 5.96
CA PRO A 120 -17.51 -10.90 5.12
C PRO A 120 -17.11 -12.38 5.12
N VAL A 121 -16.73 -12.90 3.94
CA VAL A 121 -16.32 -14.31 3.82
C VAL A 121 -14.91 -14.46 4.41
N GLN A 122 -14.75 -15.33 5.41
CA GLN A 122 -13.46 -15.54 6.10
C GLN A 122 -12.34 -15.93 5.12
N ALA A 123 -12.65 -16.73 4.11
CA ALA A 123 -11.69 -17.12 3.07
C ALA A 123 -11.13 -15.91 2.29
N PHE A 124 -11.96 -14.89 2.05
CA PHE A 124 -11.53 -13.66 1.38
C PHE A 124 -10.64 -12.80 2.28
N GLN A 125 -10.93 -12.75 3.59
CA GLN A 125 -10.06 -12.08 4.56
C GLN A 125 -8.68 -12.74 4.61
N ASN A 126 -8.63 -14.07 4.69
CA ASN A 126 -7.38 -14.83 4.70
C ASN A 126 -6.56 -14.56 3.42
N TYR A 127 -7.21 -14.54 2.25
CA TYR A 127 -6.57 -14.22 0.97
C TYR A 127 -5.96 -12.81 0.95
N LEU A 128 -6.67 -11.82 1.50
CA LEU A 128 -6.15 -10.44 1.60
C LEU A 128 -4.96 -10.34 2.57
N GLU A 129 -4.98 -11.09 3.67
CA GLU A 129 -3.87 -11.15 4.62
C GLU A 129 -2.64 -11.82 4.00
N GLU A 130 -2.81 -12.92 3.27
CA GLU A 130 -1.72 -13.57 2.51
C GLU A 130 -1.14 -12.65 1.43
N GLN A 131 -2.00 -11.89 0.73
CA GLN A 131 -1.54 -10.89 -0.24
C GLN A 131 -0.78 -9.74 0.41
N LYS A 132 -1.18 -9.30 1.61
CA LYS A 132 -0.46 -8.25 2.35
C LYS A 132 0.88 -8.77 2.84
N ALA A 133 0.94 -10.00 3.36
CA ALA A 133 2.17 -10.62 3.82
C ALA A 133 3.19 -10.79 2.67
N SER A 134 2.75 -11.24 1.50
CA SER A 134 3.61 -11.38 0.32
C SER A 134 4.07 -10.05 -0.26
N LYS A 135 3.24 -8.99 -0.24
CA LYS A 135 3.64 -7.64 -0.67
C LYS A 135 4.63 -6.96 0.28
N ASN A 136 4.61 -7.32 1.55
CA ASN A 136 5.52 -6.77 2.57
C ASN A 136 6.86 -7.51 2.66
N GLN A 137 7.06 -8.60 1.91
CA GLN A 137 8.38 -9.22 1.83
C GLN A 137 9.32 -8.30 1.01
N PRO A 138 10.53 -8.01 1.51
CA PRO A 138 11.51 -7.25 0.76
C PRO A 138 11.82 -8.00 -0.54
N LYS A 139 11.75 -7.31 -1.68
CA LYS A 139 12.05 -7.92 -2.97
C LYS A 139 13.51 -8.38 -2.97
N ALA A 140 13.81 -9.43 -3.73
CA ALA A 140 15.19 -9.95 -3.83
C ALA A 140 16.20 -8.84 -4.18
N ASP A 141 15.83 -7.92 -5.06
CA ASP A 141 16.66 -6.75 -5.41
C ASP A 141 16.92 -5.81 -4.23
N ASP A 142 15.92 -5.58 -3.38
CA ASP A 142 16.06 -4.74 -2.19
C ASP A 142 16.98 -5.40 -1.16
N VAL A 143 16.91 -6.73 -1.02
CA VAL A 143 17.83 -7.51 -0.17
C VAL A 143 19.27 -7.41 -0.69
N ILE A 144 19.48 -7.50 -2.01
CA ILE A 144 20.81 -7.35 -2.63
C ILE A 144 21.37 -5.95 -2.38
N LYS A 145 20.54 -4.91 -2.56
CA LYS A 145 20.93 -3.52 -2.29
C LYS A 145 21.30 -3.28 -0.84
N GLN A 146 20.48 -3.74 0.10
CA GLN A 146 20.74 -3.65 1.54
C GLN A 146 22.02 -4.39 1.91
N ARG A 147 22.22 -5.61 1.38
CA ARG A 147 23.42 -6.41 1.60
C ARG A 147 24.68 -5.66 1.12
N GLY A 148 24.67 -5.12 -0.10
CA GLY A 148 25.82 -4.39 -0.62
C GLY A 148 26.05 -3.04 0.06
N ALA A 149 25.00 -2.36 0.53
CA ALA A 149 25.14 -1.14 1.32
C ALA A 149 25.82 -1.41 2.67
N VAL A 150 25.41 -2.48 3.36
CA VAL A 150 26.02 -2.93 4.62
C VAL A 150 27.48 -3.36 4.40
N MET A 151 27.77 -4.14 3.38
CA MET A 151 29.15 -4.52 3.05
C MET A 151 30.01 -3.31 2.66
N GLY A 152 29.43 -2.38 1.90
CA GLY A 152 30.07 -1.14 1.49
C GLY A 152 30.42 -0.22 2.67
N SER A 153 29.56 -0.13 3.69
CA SER A 153 29.83 0.67 4.88
C SER A 153 30.97 0.07 5.72
N ILE A 154 31.04 -1.25 5.83
CA ILE A 154 32.14 -1.93 6.52
C ILE A 154 33.47 -1.71 5.78
N LEU A 155 33.46 -1.72 4.44
CA LEU A 155 34.66 -1.44 3.63
C LEU A 155 35.20 -0.01 3.82
N GLN A 156 34.36 0.95 4.20
CA GLN A 156 34.80 2.31 4.50
C GLN A 156 35.55 2.41 5.85
N ALA A 157 35.37 1.43 6.75
CA ALA A 157 36.08 1.40 8.03
C ALA A 157 37.57 1.04 7.86
N PRO A 158 38.44 1.39 8.84
CA PRO A 158 39.83 0.97 8.84
C PRO A 158 39.97 -0.55 8.78
N LYS A 159 40.95 -1.06 8.02
CA LYS A 159 41.13 -2.51 7.75
C LYS A 159 41.11 -3.38 9.01
N GLU A 160 41.74 -2.89 10.08
CA GLU A 160 41.85 -3.59 11.37
C GLU A 160 40.49 -3.81 12.06
N GLN A 161 39.50 -2.95 11.80
CA GLN A 161 38.20 -2.99 12.48
C GLN A 161 37.10 -3.72 11.69
N ARG A 162 37.35 -4.03 10.42
CA ARG A 162 36.30 -4.54 9.51
C ARG A 162 35.74 -5.88 9.94
N ALA A 163 36.60 -6.81 10.34
CA ALA A 163 36.17 -8.14 10.80
C ALA A 163 35.29 -8.03 12.05
N THR A 164 35.68 -7.21 13.03
CA THR A 164 34.91 -6.99 14.26
C THR A 164 33.58 -6.28 14.00
N LEU A 165 33.56 -5.29 13.11
CA LEU A 165 32.32 -4.63 12.69
C LEU A 165 31.39 -5.61 11.97
N TYR A 166 31.95 -6.49 11.15
CA TYR A 166 31.19 -7.52 10.46
C TYR A 166 30.53 -8.52 11.41
N GLU A 167 31.28 -9.03 12.39
CA GLU A 167 30.73 -9.91 13.44
C GLU A 167 29.55 -9.25 14.17
N ARG A 168 29.68 -7.96 14.48
CA ARG A 168 28.61 -7.19 15.11
C ARG A 168 27.35 -7.13 14.24
N VAL A 169 27.53 -6.87 12.95
CA VAL A 169 26.43 -6.82 11.97
C VAL A 169 25.76 -8.18 11.82
N VAL A 170 26.53 -9.27 11.72
CA VAL A 170 25.98 -10.63 11.59
C VAL A 170 25.24 -11.06 12.86
N SER A 171 25.67 -10.57 14.02
CA SER A 171 24.99 -10.84 15.31
C SER A 171 23.68 -10.05 15.51
N ASP A 172 23.42 -9.02 14.70
CA ASP A 172 22.22 -8.19 14.83
C ASP A 172 21.02 -8.86 14.13
N PRO A 173 19.90 -9.10 14.86
CA PRO A 173 18.69 -9.68 14.28
C PRO A 173 18.15 -8.91 13.07
N GLN A 174 18.39 -7.60 12.97
CA GLN A 174 17.93 -6.79 11.84
C GLN A 174 18.60 -7.18 10.52
N PHE A 175 19.84 -7.67 10.57
CA PHE A 175 20.60 -8.06 9.38
C PHE A 175 20.61 -9.59 9.16
N ALA A 176 20.07 -10.38 10.07
CA ALA A 176 19.98 -11.84 9.95
C ALA A 176 19.23 -12.28 8.67
N ALA A 177 18.16 -11.55 8.31
CA ALA A 177 17.38 -11.81 7.10
C ALA A 177 18.13 -11.50 5.79
N LEU A 178 19.25 -10.75 5.86
CA LEU A 178 20.03 -10.40 4.67
C LEU A 178 20.86 -11.55 4.15
N GLY A 179 21.01 -12.67 4.86
CA GLY A 179 21.78 -13.84 4.41
C GLY A 179 23.26 -13.51 4.13
N LEU A 180 23.88 -12.75 5.03
CA LEU A 180 25.31 -12.43 4.95
C LEU A 180 26.16 -13.72 5.06
N PRO A 181 27.36 -13.75 4.46
CA PRO A 181 28.27 -14.88 4.64
C PRO A 181 28.59 -15.14 6.13
N PRO A 182 29.08 -16.34 6.48
CA PRO A 182 29.40 -16.65 7.88
C PRO A 182 30.71 -16.02 8.35
N THR A 183 31.60 -15.65 7.42
CA THR A 183 32.93 -15.10 7.71
C THR A 183 33.21 -13.87 6.85
N TRP A 184 33.93 -12.90 7.41
CA TRP A 184 34.35 -11.71 6.68
C TRP A 184 35.34 -12.06 5.57
N ASP A 185 35.08 -11.57 4.35
CA ASP A 185 35.97 -11.66 3.20
C ASP A 185 35.87 -10.36 2.39
N GLU A 186 37.01 -9.69 2.17
CA GLU A 186 37.07 -8.40 1.50
C GLU A 186 36.71 -8.48 0.00
N GLY A 187 37.06 -9.58 -0.68
CA GLY A 187 36.70 -9.81 -2.08
C GLY A 187 35.21 -10.04 -2.27
N ILE A 188 34.61 -10.81 -1.35
CA ILE A 188 33.16 -11.03 -1.33
C ILE A 188 32.40 -9.74 -0.99
N ALA A 189 32.85 -8.99 0.01
CA ALA A 189 32.27 -7.71 0.39
C ALA A 189 32.29 -6.69 -0.77
N THR A 190 33.41 -6.63 -1.50
CA THR A 190 33.56 -5.77 -2.69
C THR A 190 32.58 -6.18 -3.78
N THR A 191 32.47 -7.48 -4.06
CA THR A 191 31.52 -8.02 -5.06
C THR A 191 30.07 -7.68 -4.71
N TYR A 192 29.68 -7.77 -3.44
CA TYR A 192 28.33 -7.40 -3.00
C TYR A 192 28.07 -5.89 -3.12
N ARG A 193 29.05 -5.05 -2.76
CA ARG A 193 28.95 -3.60 -2.92
C ARG A 193 28.73 -3.23 -4.39
N ASP A 194 29.52 -3.79 -5.29
CA ASP A 194 29.47 -3.44 -6.71
C ASP A 194 28.17 -3.93 -7.38
N ARG A 195 27.60 -5.05 -6.92
CA ARG A 195 26.30 -5.55 -7.40
C ARG A 195 25.10 -4.76 -6.86
N ALA A 196 25.24 -4.08 -5.72
CA ALA A 196 24.15 -3.30 -5.13
C ALA A 196 23.91 -1.97 -5.84
N ILE A 197 24.89 -1.45 -6.57
CA ILE A 197 24.74 -0.23 -7.35
C ILE A 197 24.19 -0.63 -8.72
N SER A 198 22.97 -0.19 -9.03
CA SER A 198 22.41 -0.34 -10.37
C SER A 198 23.29 0.42 -11.37
N PRO A 199 23.50 -0.06 -12.60
CA PRO A 199 24.22 0.69 -13.64
C PRO A 199 23.66 2.11 -13.86
N ALA A 200 22.34 2.29 -13.69
CA ALA A 200 21.70 3.61 -13.78
C ALA A 200 22.08 4.53 -12.60
N ASP A 201 22.19 3.96 -11.39
CA ASP A 201 22.62 4.72 -10.21
C ASP A 201 24.11 5.04 -10.28
N GLN A 202 24.92 4.14 -10.84
CA GLN A 202 26.34 4.36 -11.12
C GLN A 202 26.54 5.57 -12.04
N LEU A 203 25.82 5.63 -13.18
CA LEU A 203 25.87 6.76 -14.10
C LEU A 203 25.45 8.07 -13.43
N LYS A 204 24.44 8.03 -12.56
CA LYS A 204 24.01 9.21 -11.80
C LYS A 204 25.08 9.70 -10.84
N ILE A 205 25.76 8.79 -10.15
CA ILE A 205 26.89 9.12 -9.27
C ILE A 205 28.04 9.71 -10.08
N ASP A 206 28.35 9.14 -11.24
CA ASP A 206 29.43 9.62 -12.11
C ASP A 206 29.14 11.02 -12.66
N ILE A 207 27.91 11.27 -13.11
CA ILE A 207 27.46 12.61 -13.54
C ILE A 207 27.57 13.62 -12.39
N LEU A 208 27.17 13.24 -11.18
CA LEU A 208 27.27 14.12 -10.01
C LEU A 208 28.72 14.41 -9.63
N ARG A 209 29.61 13.41 -9.72
CA ARG A 209 31.05 13.58 -9.49
C ARG A 209 31.66 14.50 -10.54
N GLN A 210 31.37 14.27 -11.82
CA GLN A 210 31.84 15.11 -12.92
C GLN A 210 31.39 16.57 -12.74
N ARG A 211 30.13 16.79 -12.35
CA ARG A 211 29.61 18.13 -12.08
C ARG A 211 30.28 18.81 -10.87
N ALA A 212 30.65 18.03 -9.85
CA ALA A 212 31.40 18.56 -8.70
C ALA A 212 32.84 18.91 -9.07
N GLU A 213 33.47 18.14 -9.95
CA GLU A 213 34.80 18.44 -10.50
C GLU A 213 34.78 19.69 -11.39
N ASP A 214 33.78 19.81 -12.27
CA ASP A 214 33.61 21.00 -13.12
C ASP A 214 33.40 22.27 -12.28
N SER A 215 32.58 22.20 -11.23
CA SER A 215 32.38 23.33 -10.30
C SER A 215 33.69 23.73 -9.60
N ARG A 216 34.54 22.77 -9.27
CA ARG A 216 35.84 23.04 -8.62
C ARG A 216 36.82 23.72 -9.58
N ILE A 217 36.78 23.35 -10.87
CA ILE A 217 37.60 23.99 -11.92
C ILE A 217 37.17 25.45 -12.13
N ASP A 218 35.87 25.74 -12.08
CA ASP A 218 35.35 27.10 -12.21
C ASP A 218 35.77 27.97 -11.01
N ASP A 219 35.69 27.45 -9.79
CA ASP A 219 36.17 28.15 -8.58
C ASP A 219 37.69 28.45 -8.66
N GLU A 220 38.50 27.48 -9.11
CA GLU A 220 39.95 27.67 -9.31
C GLU A 220 40.25 28.73 -10.38
N ARG A 221 39.46 28.79 -11.46
CA ARG A 221 39.57 29.84 -12.49
C ARG A 221 39.24 31.22 -11.95
N ASP A 222 38.17 31.34 -11.17
CA ASP A 222 37.77 32.62 -10.58
C ASP A 222 38.82 33.14 -9.59
N TYR A 223 39.41 32.25 -8.79
CA TYR A 223 40.56 32.57 -7.95
C TYR A 223 41.77 33.06 -8.77
N GLN A 224 42.10 32.40 -9.89
CA GLN A 224 43.18 32.86 -10.76
C GLN A 224 42.89 34.24 -11.37
N ILE A 225 41.67 34.49 -11.85
CA ILE A 225 41.26 35.79 -12.41
C ILE A 225 41.35 36.89 -11.35
N GLN A 226 40.92 36.63 -10.11
CA GLN A 226 41.06 37.60 -9.01
C GLN A 226 42.52 37.87 -8.66
N SER A 227 43.36 36.83 -8.57
CA SER A 227 44.78 37.00 -8.27
C SER A 227 45.52 37.80 -9.37
N GLN A 228 45.16 37.62 -10.64
CA GLN A 228 45.71 38.41 -11.75
C GLN A 228 45.25 39.88 -11.71
N LYS A 229 44.00 40.15 -11.30
CA LYS A 229 43.51 41.53 -11.12
C LYS A 229 44.24 42.26 -9.98
N LEU A 230 44.63 41.54 -8.94
CA LEU A 230 45.37 42.10 -7.79
C LEU A 230 46.85 42.36 -8.10
N ASN A 231 47.45 41.56 -8.99
CA ASN A 231 48.84 41.71 -9.41
C ASN A 231 49.03 42.53 -10.70
N ALA A 232 47.95 43.01 -11.31
CA ALA A 232 48.06 43.88 -12.47
C ALA A 232 48.65 45.24 -12.04
N PRO A 233 49.75 45.71 -12.67
CA PRO A 233 50.30 47.03 -12.36
C PRO A 233 49.22 48.10 -12.61
N PRO A 234 49.15 49.18 -11.79
CA PRO A 234 48.13 50.20 -11.91
C PRO A 234 48.15 50.76 -13.32
N SER A 235 47.09 50.51 -14.09
CA SER A 235 47.02 50.97 -15.47
C SER A 235 47.09 52.50 -15.45
N THR A 236 48.05 53.08 -16.16
CA THR A 236 48.09 54.51 -16.49
C THR A 236 47.02 54.79 -17.54
N ARG A 237 45.75 54.61 -17.18
CA ARG A 237 44.62 54.91 -18.03
C ARG A 237 44.51 56.44 -18.11
N ARG A 238 45.13 57.01 -19.15
CA ARG A 238 44.93 58.40 -19.57
C ARG A 238 43.43 58.69 -19.56
N SER A 239 43.03 59.64 -18.73
CA SER A 239 41.70 60.25 -18.78
C SER A 239 41.47 60.76 -20.20
N ARG A 240 40.54 60.13 -20.93
CA ARG A 240 39.96 60.74 -22.11
C ARG A 240 39.15 61.94 -21.61
N ILE A 241 39.77 63.11 -21.65
CA ILE A 241 39.06 64.39 -21.56
C ILE A 241 38.06 64.38 -22.71
N ASN A 242 36.77 64.45 -22.37
CA ASN A 242 35.68 64.54 -23.32
C ASN A 242 35.60 66.02 -23.79
N PRO A 243 35.93 66.35 -25.05
CA PRO A 243 36.05 67.75 -25.47
C PRO A 243 34.71 68.47 -25.72
N ASN A 244 33.56 67.84 -25.41
CA ASN A 244 32.25 68.38 -25.80
C ASN A 244 31.48 69.12 -24.69
N ASN A 245 32.12 69.51 -23.59
CA ASN A 245 31.50 70.36 -22.54
C ASN A 245 32.23 71.70 -22.41
N ALA A 246 32.42 72.40 -23.53
CA ALA A 246 32.82 73.81 -23.53
C ALA A 246 31.57 74.70 -23.60
N ASP A 247 31.43 75.55 -22.59
CA ASP A 247 30.88 76.91 -22.63
C ASP A 247 29.41 77.14 -22.99
N LEU A 248 28.57 77.22 -21.95
CA LEU A 248 27.28 77.96 -21.96
C LEU A 248 27.12 78.81 -20.70
N SER A 249 28.10 79.66 -20.41
CA SER A 249 27.93 80.72 -19.41
C SER A 249 29.01 81.78 -19.59
N TYR A 250 28.75 82.81 -20.39
CA TYR A 250 29.21 84.19 -20.18
C TYR A 250 28.79 85.04 -21.40
N LEU A 251 27.76 85.87 -21.23
CA LEU A 251 27.69 87.29 -21.66
C LEU A 251 26.24 87.79 -21.70
N LEU A 252 25.73 88.11 -20.52
CA LEU A 252 24.85 89.27 -20.30
C LEU A 252 25.79 90.46 -20.05
N GLY A 253 25.71 91.51 -20.87
CA GLY A 253 26.35 92.79 -20.54
C GLY A 253 26.82 93.64 -21.73
N GLN A 254 25.87 94.17 -22.52
CA GLN A 254 25.71 95.59 -22.92
C GLN A 254 24.75 95.69 -24.11
#